data_AF-A0A3D1X3D0-F1
#
_entry.id   AF-A0A3D1X3D0-F1
#
_cell.length_a   1.000
_cell.length_b   1.000
_cell.length_c   1.000
_cell.angle_alpha   90.00
_cell.angle_beta   90.00
_cell.angle_gamma   90.00
#
_symmetry.space_group_name_H-M   'P 1'
#
loop_
_entity.id
_entity.type
_entity.pdbx_description
1 polymer ?
#
loop_
_entity_poly.entity_id
_entity_poly.type
_entity_poly.pdbx_seq_one_letter_code
_entity_poly.pdbx_strand_id
1 'polypeptide(L)' 'MATNKRVFTLRLSDEVFDKIGALATREHRSMTNYIEYVLLKHINDIEAEQGEIKEENDR' A
#
# COMPACT_ATOMS: atom_id res chain seq x y z
N MET A 1 -4.71 -1.32 -18.80
CA MET A 1 -5.47 -0.08 -18.62
C MET A 1 -4.56 0.91 -17.92
N ALA A 2 -4.34 2.09 -18.50
CA ALA A 2 -3.49 3.11 -17.92
C ALA A 2 -4.12 3.58 -16.60
N THR A 3 -3.67 3.00 -15.49
CA THR A 3 -3.99 3.50 -14.17
C THR A 3 -3.08 4.72 -13.99
N ASN A 4 -3.66 5.88 -13.73
CA ASN A 4 -2.93 7.08 -13.35
C ASN A 4 -2.25 6.83 -11.97
N LYS A 5 -1.21 5.99 -11.94
CA LYS A 5 -0.43 5.69 -10.75
C LYS A 5 0.64 6.77 -10.62
N ARG A 6 0.66 7.49 -9.49
CA ARG A 6 1.72 8.44 -9.17
C ARG A 6 2.92 7.69 -8.63
N VAL A 7 4.10 7.93 -9.20
CA VAL A 7 5.36 7.39 -8.66
C VAL A 7 5.74 8.21 -7.43
N PHE A 8 6.06 7.52 -6.34
CA PHE A 8 6.60 8.13 -5.12
C PHE A 8 7.74 7.27 -4.57
N THR A 9 8.62 7.89 -3.79
CA THR A 9 9.73 7.19 -3.12
C THR A 9 9.37 6.99 -1.65
N LEU A 10 9.39 5.75 -1.19
CA LEU A 10 9.18 5.39 0.22
C LEU A 10 10.52 5.01 0.86
N ARG A 11 10.82 5.54 2.04
CA ARG A 11 11.99 5.11 2.84
C ARG A 11 11.53 4.11 3.90
N LEU A 12 12.13 2.93 3.90
CA LEU A 12 11.89 1.86 4.86
C LEU A 12 13.20 1.58 5.61
N SER A 13 13.10 1.06 6.84
CA SER A 13 14.25 0.44 7.49
C SER A 13 14.55 -0.92 6.85
N ASP A 14 15.80 -1.38 6.95
CA ASP A 14 16.23 -2.66 6.38
C ASP A 14 15.37 -3.83 6.86
N GLU A 15 15.06 -3.87 8.17
CA GLU A 15 14.20 -4.90 8.76
C GLU A 15 12.80 -4.95 8.14
N VAL A 16 12.21 -3.77 7.86
CA VAL A 16 10.87 -3.69 7.24
C VAL A 16 10.95 -4.10 5.77
N PHE A 17 12.00 -3.69 5.06
CA PHE A 17 12.23 -4.05 3.67
C PHE A 17 12.32 -5.58 3.51
N ASP A 18 13.14 -6.24 4.34
CA ASP A 18 13.34 -7.69 4.30
C ASP A 18 12.05 -8.47 4.62
N LYS A 19 11.31 -8.05 5.65
CA LYS A 19 10.04 -8.69 6.02
C LYS A 19 9.00 -8.56 4.91
N ILE A 20 8.89 -7.39 4.28
CA ILE A 20 7.97 -7.18 3.15
C ILE A 20 8.40 -8.05 1.96
N GLY A 21 9.69 -8.11 1.65
CA GLY A 21 10.21 -8.98 0.59
C GLY A 21 9.87 -10.46 0.82
N ALA A 22 10.04 -10.94 2.04
CA ALA A 22 9.68 -12.31 2.41
C ALA A 22 8.17 -12.56 2.29
N LEU A 23 7.31 -11.63 2.75
CA LEU A 23 5.86 -11.76 2.64
C LEU A 23 5.39 -11.73 1.18
N ALA A 24 5.94 -10.81 0.36
CA ALA A 24 5.64 -10.73 -1.06
C ALA A 24 6.00 -12.04 -1.79
N THR A 25 7.16 -12.62 -1.47
CA THR A 25 7.60 -13.91 -2.02
C THR A 25 6.66 -15.04 -1.65
N ARG A 26 6.17 -15.07 -0.40
CA ARG A 26 5.20 -16.09 0.07
C ARG A 26 3.85 -16.01 -0.63
N GLU A 27 3.45 -14.82 -1.06
CA GLU A 27 2.21 -14.61 -1.81
C GLU A 27 2.39 -14.64 -3.33
N HIS A 28 3.59 -14.98 -3.83
CA HIS A 28 3.94 -14.94 -5.26
C HIS A 28 3.69 -13.57 -5.93
N ARG A 29 3.89 -12.49 -5.17
CA ARG A 29 3.71 -11.11 -5.61
C ARG A 29 5.05 -10.39 -5.68
N SER A 30 5.14 -9.38 -6.55
CA SER A 30 6.25 -8.44 -6.48
C SER A 30 6.11 -7.58 -5.21
N MET A 31 7.24 -7.08 -4.70
CA MET A 31 7.25 -6.19 -3.53
C MET A 31 6.33 -4.97 -3.73
N THR A 32 6.38 -4.34 -4.90
CA THR A 32 5.51 -3.20 -5.23
C THR A 32 4.02 -3.58 -5.21
N ASN A 33 3.66 -4.74 -5.77
CA ASN A 33 2.26 -5.17 -5.78
C ASN A 33 1.77 -5.60 -4.39
N TYR A 34 2.65 -6.17 -3.58
CA TYR A 34 2.35 -6.49 -2.19
C TYR A 34 2.08 -5.22 -1.37
N ILE A 35 2.94 -4.21 -1.50
CA ILE A 35 2.74 -2.92 -0.82
C ILE A 35 1.43 -2.27 -1.27
N GLU A 36 1.11 -2.29 -2.57
CA GLU A 36 -0.17 -1.79 -3.10
C GLU A 36 -1.37 -2.52 -2.44
N TYR A 37 -1.32 -3.84 -2.33
CA TYR A 37 -2.37 -4.62 -1.67
C TYR A 37 -2.53 -4.26 -0.19
N VAL A 38 -1.43 -4.15 0.56
CA VAL A 38 -1.46 -3.79 1.99
C VAL A 38 -2.05 -2.40 2.20
N LEU A 39 -1.67 -1.42 1.37
CA LEU A 39 -2.22 -0.06 1.45
C LEU A 39 -3.72 -0.04 1.17
N LEU A 40 -4.17 -0.74 0.12
CA LEU A 40 -5.61 -0.85 -0.19
C LEU A 40 -6.36 -1.53 0.95
N LYS A 41 -5.82 -2.62 1.49
CA LYS A 41 -6.43 -3.31 2.62
C LYS A 41 -6.53 -2.39 3.83
N HIS A 42 -5.46 -1.67 4.15
CA HIS A 42 -5.43 -0.74 5.27
C HIS A 42 -6.46 0.39 5.13
N ILE A 43 -6.64 0.94 3.93
CA ILE A 43 -7.68 1.93 3.65
C ILE A 43 -9.07 1.34 3.89
N ASN A 44 -9.36 0.16 3.31
CA ASN A 44 -10.66 -0.49 3.49
C ASN A 44 -10.97 -0.80 4.96
N ASP A 45 -9.97 -1.26 5.72
CA ASP A 45 -10.11 -1.57 7.14
C ASP A 45 -10.46 -0.28 7.92
N ILE A 46 -9.79 0.84 7.66
CA ILE A 46 -10.09 2.14 8.28
C ILE A 46 -11.48 2.65 7.86
N GLU A 47 -11.83 2.55 6.58
CA GLU A 47 -13.13 3.00 6.08
C GLU A 47 -14.29 2.20 6.66
N ALA A 48 -14.07 0.91 6.94
CA ALA A 48 -15.04 0.08 7.64
C ALA A 48 -15.23 0.49 9.11
N GLU A 49 -14.17 0.95 9.77
CA GLU A 49 -14.20 1.34 11.18
C GLU A 49 -14.67 2.79 11.42
N GLN A 50 -14.24 3.73 10.57
CA GLN A 50 -14.38 5.18 10.79
C GLN A 50 -15.28 5.86 9.75
N GLY A 51 -15.72 5.14 8.71
CA GLY A 51 -16.43 5.67 7.56
C GLY A 51 -15.49 6.15 6.45
N GLU A 52 -16.07 6.57 5.33
CA GLU A 52 -15.34 6.96 4.11
C GLU A 52 -14.25 8.02 4.39
N ILE A 53 -13.03 7.74 3.93
CA ILE A 53 -11.93 8.69 3.98
C ILE A 53 -12.14 9.70 2.86
N LYS A 54 -12.56 10.91 3.22
CA LYS A 54 -12.64 12.02 2.27
C LYS A 54 -11.23 12.57 2.06
N GLU A 55 -10.76 12.58 0.81
CA GLU A 55 -9.56 13.33 0.43
C GLU A 55 -9.83 14.81 0.71
N GLU A 56 -9.33 15.31 1.85
CA GLU A 56 -9.54 16.70 2.30
C GLU A 56 -8.66 17.69 1.53
N ASN A 57 -8.60 17.53 0.20
CA ASN A 57 -7.78 18.34 -0.68
C ASN A 57 -8.62 18.97 -1.81
N ASP A 58 -9.63 19.74 -1.40
CA ASP A 58 -10.17 20.85 -2.19
C ASP A 58 -9.38 22.13 -1.83
N ARG A 59 -8.13 22.22 -2.30
CA ARG A 59 -7.33 23.46 -2.35
C ARG A 59 -6.35 23.42 -3.51
#